data_AF-A0A1V4QGU9-F1
#
_entry.id   AF-A0A1V4QGU9-F1
#
_cell.length_a   1.000
_cell.length_b   1.000
_cell.length_c   1.000
_cell.angle_alpha   90.00
_cell.angle_beta   90.00
_cell.angle_gamma   90.00
#
_symmetry.space_group_name_H-M   'P 1'
#
loop_
_entity.id
_entity.type
_entity.pdbx_description
1 polymer ?
#
loop_
_entity_poly.entity_id
_entity_poly.type
_entity_poly.pdbx_seq_one_letter_code
_entity_poly.pdbx_strand_id
1 'polypeptide(L)'
;MEEVGKVVKKEDGIVVIQIPISEHCSRCAMSKVCFASESDFRNIRARNLIDAKIGDTVKLNIPTHKRVFLSFVVFGLPIFTGIIGILIGQGSGNLGTAIGALTGLGIGLAIVKLVDLFWGKKQLPRVIEVCKEQ
;
A
#
# COMPACT_ATOMS: atom_id res chain seq x y z
N MET A 1 1.98 -12.15 4.23
CA MET A 1 1.99 -12.68 2.85
C MET A 1 3.43 -12.86 2.46
N GLU A 2 3.74 -14.02 1.93
CA GLU A 2 5.05 -14.35 1.39
C GLU A 2 4.88 -14.46 -0.13
N GLU A 3 5.73 -13.76 -0.88
CA GLU A 3 5.69 -13.77 -2.34
C GLU A 3 7.03 -14.30 -2.85
N VAL A 4 7.01 -15.15 -3.86
CA VAL A 4 8.22 -15.70 -4.49
C VAL A 4 8.46 -14.97 -5.81
N GLY A 5 9.68 -14.56 -6.06
CA GLY A 5 10.06 -13.92 -7.32
C GLY A 5 11.55 -14.05 -7.61
N LYS A 6 11.94 -13.66 -8.82
CA LYS A 6 13.33 -13.78 -9.30
C LYS A 6 14.05 -12.44 -9.24
N VAL A 7 15.28 -12.43 -8.74
CA VAL A 7 16.12 -11.22 -8.73
C VAL A 7 16.59 -10.92 -10.15
N VAL A 8 16.18 -9.77 -10.69
CA VAL A 8 16.50 -9.33 -12.06
C VAL A 8 17.58 -8.25 -12.10
N LYS A 9 17.72 -7.45 -11.02
CA LYS A 9 18.76 -6.41 -10.91
C LYS A 9 19.21 -6.23 -9.45
N LYS A 10 20.45 -5.78 -9.27
CA LYS A 10 21.05 -5.41 -7.99
C LYS A 10 21.61 -3.98 -8.10
N GLU A 11 21.20 -3.09 -7.20
CA GLU A 11 21.64 -1.69 -7.11
C GLU A 11 21.91 -1.40 -5.62
N ASP A 12 23.17 -1.10 -5.25
CA ASP A 12 23.62 -0.64 -3.91
C ASP A 12 22.73 -1.01 -2.71
N GLY A 13 22.75 -2.28 -2.29
CA GLY A 13 22.02 -2.77 -1.11
C GLY A 13 20.50 -3.00 -1.33
N ILE A 14 20.01 -2.73 -2.53
CA ILE A 14 18.64 -2.97 -2.99
C ILE A 14 18.66 -3.97 -4.15
N VAL A 15 17.68 -4.88 -4.17
CA VAL A 15 17.45 -5.80 -5.29
C VAL A 15 16.09 -5.54 -5.90
N VAL A 16 16.02 -5.64 -7.24
CA VAL A 16 14.77 -5.61 -7.99
C VAL A 16 14.36 -7.05 -8.24
N ILE A 17 13.18 -7.41 -7.76
CA ILE A 17 12.62 -8.75 -7.85
C ILE A 17 11.39 -8.70 -8.75
N GLN A 18 11.38 -9.61 -9.72
CA GLN A 18 10.27 -9.79 -10.65
C GLN A 18 9.34 -10.87 -10.10
N ILE A 19 8.08 -10.52 -9.89
CA ILE A 19 7.04 -11.39 -9.32
C ILE A 19 5.88 -11.48 -10.32
N PRO A 20 5.30 -12.66 -10.57
CA PRO A 20 4.11 -12.78 -11.41
C PRO A 20 2.93 -11.98 -10.80
N ILE A 21 2.12 -11.36 -11.64
CA ILE A 21 0.90 -10.69 -11.19
C ILE A 21 -0.10 -11.77 -10.77
N SER A 22 -0.64 -11.67 -9.55
CA SER A 22 -1.66 -12.61 -9.06
C SER A 22 -2.89 -12.56 -9.98
N GLU A 23 -3.49 -13.73 -10.28
CA GLU A 23 -4.63 -13.83 -11.21
C GLU A 23 -5.79 -12.87 -10.90
N HIS A 24 -6.03 -12.60 -9.61
CA HIS A 24 -7.05 -11.65 -9.15
C HIS A 24 -6.83 -10.22 -9.67
N CYS A 25 -5.57 -9.79 -9.75
CA CYS A 25 -5.22 -8.46 -10.27
C CYS A 25 -5.18 -8.44 -11.80
N SER A 26 -4.81 -9.55 -12.45
CA SER A 26 -4.78 -9.65 -13.92
C SER A 26 -6.18 -9.51 -14.54
N ARG A 27 -7.23 -9.96 -13.84
CA ARG A 27 -8.63 -9.83 -14.29
C ARG A 27 -9.30 -8.49 -13.92
N CYS A 28 -8.61 -7.60 -13.21
CA CYS A 28 -9.17 -6.31 -12.82
C CYS A 28 -9.27 -5.36 -14.02
N ALA A 29 -10.41 -4.69 -14.22
CA ALA A 29 -10.61 -3.75 -15.33
C ALA A 29 -9.62 -2.58 -15.34
N MET A 30 -9.06 -2.22 -14.18
CA MET A 30 -8.02 -1.17 -14.04
C MET A 30 -6.59 -1.72 -14.02
N SER A 31 -6.37 -3.01 -14.32
CA SER A 31 -5.04 -3.63 -14.32
C SER A 31 -4.05 -2.88 -15.22
N LYS A 32 -4.50 -2.42 -16.40
CA LYS A 32 -3.69 -1.61 -17.33
C LYS A 32 -3.25 -0.24 -16.79
N VAL A 33 -3.98 0.31 -15.82
CA VAL A 33 -3.66 1.60 -15.18
C VAL A 33 -2.69 1.39 -14.02
N CYS A 34 -2.90 0.33 -13.22
CA CYS A 34 -2.04 0.01 -12.08
C CYS A 34 -0.70 -0.63 -12.49
N PHE A 35 -0.69 -1.39 -13.58
CA PHE A 35 0.49 -2.05 -14.15
C PHE A 35 0.75 -1.43 -15.52
N ALA A 36 1.48 -0.32 -15.54
CA ALA A 36 1.83 0.41 -16.76
C ALA A 36 2.76 -0.38 -17.72
N SER A 37 3.07 -1.65 -17.43
CA SER A 37 3.85 -2.53 -18.27
C SER A 37 2.96 -3.69 -18.72
N GLU A 38 2.99 -3.98 -20.02
CA GLU A 38 2.29 -5.09 -20.69
C GLU A 38 2.84 -6.48 -20.31
N SER A 39 3.70 -6.55 -19.28
CA SER A 39 4.30 -7.79 -18.82
C SER A 39 3.47 -8.38 -17.68
N ASP A 40 3.32 -9.71 -17.68
CA ASP A 40 2.62 -10.51 -16.66
C ASP A 40 3.34 -10.50 -15.29
N PHE A 41 4.28 -9.57 -15.13
CA PHE A 41 5.22 -9.50 -14.02
C PHE A 41 5.32 -8.07 -13.50
N ARG A 42 5.36 -7.92 -12.16
CA ARG A 42 5.66 -6.66 -11.49
C ARG A 42 7.06 -6.66 -10.91
N ASN A 43 7.75 -5.53 -11.03
CA ASN A 43 9.07 -5.32 -10.43
C ASN A 43 8.93 -4.67 -9.06
N ILE A 44 9.44 -5.31 -8.01
CA ILE A 44 9.44 -4.80 -6.64
C ILE A 44 10.87 -4.53 -6.19
N ARG A 45 11.13 -3.35 -5.65
CA ARG A 45 12.40 -3.01 -5.00
C ARG A 45 12.36 -3.50 -3.54
N ALA A 46 13.33 -4.32 -3.14
CA ALA A 46 13.45 -4.84 -1.80
C ALA A 46 14.87 -4.66 -1.25
N ARG A 47 15.02 -4.53 0.07
CA ARG A 47 16.34 -4.48 0.69
C ARG A 47 17.01 -5.85 0.66
N ASN A 48 18.25 -5.89 0.16
CA ASN A 48 19.04 -7.11 0.06
C ASN A 48 19.79 -7.38 1.39
N LEU A 49 19.13 -8.06 2.33
CA LEU A 49 19.71 -8.41 3.63
C LEU A 49 20.55 -9.69 3.60
N ILE A 50 20.41 -10.50 2.55
CA ILE A 50 20.97 -11.87 2.45
C ILE A 50 21.96 -12.04 1.29
N ASP A 51 22.42 -10.92 0.71
CA ASP A 51 23.29 -10.86 -0.46
C ASP A 51 22.84 -11.74 -1.64
N ALA A 52 21.52 -11.74 -1.92
CA ALA A 52 20.95 -12.42 -3.07
C ALA A 52 21.56 -11.89 -4.37
N LYS A 53 21.87 -12.81 -5.29
CA LYS A 53 22.49 -12.53 -6.59
C LYS A 53 21.44 -12.46 -7.69
N ILE A 54 21.81 -11.85 -8.81
CA ILE A 54 20.98 -11.83 -10.01
C ILE A 54 20.76 -13.27 -10.47
N GLY A 55 19.49 -13.62 -10.71
CA GLY A 55 19.09 -14.97 -11.08
C GLY A 55 18.51 -15.80 -9.92
N ASP A 56 18.75 -15.41 -8.67
CA ASP A 56 18.23 -16.14 -7.50
C ASP A 56 16.71 -15.99 -7.38
N THR A 57 16.05 -17.10 -7.06
CA THR A 57 14.64 -17.10 -6.65
C THR A 57 14.59 -16.79 -5.16
N VAL A 58 13.89 -15.72 -4.79
CA VAL A 58 13.84 -15.21 -3.41
C VAL A 58 12.41 -15.09 -2.91
N LYS A 59 12.24 -15.36 -1.61
CA LYS A 59 10.98 -15.16 -0.90
C LYS A 59 11.01 -13.81 -0.18
N LEU A 60 9.95 -13.03 -0.39
CA LEU A 60 9.74 -11.71 0.18
C LEU A 60 8.79 -11.79 1.36
N ASN A 61 9.17 -11.24 2.53
CA ASN A 61 8.19 -10.96 3.58
C ASN A 61 7.60 -9.59 3.30
N ILE A 62 6.28 -9.53 3.12
CA ILE A 62 5.58 -8.27 3.23
C ILE A 62 4.95 -8.23 4.63
N PRO A 63 5.49 -7.43 5.56
CA PRO A 63 5.02 -7.40 6.94
C PRO A 63 3.53 -7.07 6.97
N THR A 64 2.72 -8.05 7.37
CA THR A 64 1.26 -7.98 7.20
C THR A 64 0.57 -7.35 8.41
N HIS A 65 1.21 -7.39 9.60
CA HIS A 65 0.57 -6.97 10.86
C HIS A 65 0.18 -5.49 10.89
N LYS A 66 0.87 -4.62 10.16
CA LYS A 66 0.55 -3.17 10.12
C LYS A 66 -0.59 -2.84 9.16
N ARG A 67 -0.98 -3.76 8.27
CA ARG A 67 -1.89 -3.47 7.16
C ARG A 67 -3.35 -3.33 7.61
N VAL A 68 -3.78 -4.15 8.56
CA VAL A 68 -5.17 -4.11 9.09
C VAL A 68 -5.43 -2.81 9.85
N PHE A 69 -4.50 -2.40 10.71
CA PHE A 69 -4.61 -1.14 11.44
C PHE A 69 -4.60 0.06 10.48
N LEU A 70 -3.75 0.04 9.46
CA LEU A 70 -3.73 1.07 8.41
C LEU A 70 -5.06 1.16 7.67
N SER A 71 -5.66 0.03 7.28
CA SER A 71 -7.00 0.03 6.68
C SER A 71 -8.03 0.63 7.62
N PHE A 72 -7.98 0.28 8.91
CA PHE A 72 -8.89 0.83 9.90
C PHE A 72 -8.71 2.35 10.08
N VAL A 73 -7.49 2.88 10.00
CA VAL A 73 -7.24 4.33 10.05
C VAL A 73 -7.75 5.02 8.79
N VAL A 74 -7.50 4.45 7.60
CA VAL A 74 -7.91 5.03 6.31
C VAL A 74 -9.44 5.14 6.20
N PHE A 75 -10.18 4.16 6.72
CA PHE A 75 -11.65 4.19 6.69
C PHE A 75 -12.27 4.77 7.95
N GLY A 76 -11.72 4.44 9.12
CA GLY A 76 -12.25 4.84 10.42
C GLY A 76 -12.04 6.32 10.72
N LEU A 77 -10.89 6.89 10.36
CA LEU A 77 -10.61 8.31 10.65
C LEU A 77 -11.56 9.26 9.90
N PRO A 78 -11.80 9.10 8.58
CA PRO A 78 -12.76 9.96 7.87
C PRO A 78 -14.20 9.82 8.37
N ILE A 79 -14.62 8.61 8.71
CA ILE A 79 -15.96 8.38 9.28
C ILE A 79 -16.07 9.08 10.64
N PHE A 80 -15.06 8.93 11.49
CA PHE A 80 -15.03 9.54 12.82
C PHE A 80 -15.04 11.07 12.76
N THR A 81 -14.23 11.68 11.88
CA THR A 81 -14.22 13.14 11.70
C THR A 81 -15.52 13.64 11.06
N GLY A 82 -16.15 12.85 10.19
CA GLY A 82 -17.48 13.15 9.65
C GLY A 82 -18.56 13.20 10.74
N ILE A 83 -18.56 12.23 11.66
CA ILE A 83 -19.48 12.20 12.80
C ILE A 83 -19.26 13.42 13.70
N ILE A 84 -18.01 13.77 14.00
CA ILE A 84 -17.70 14.99 14.76
C ILE A 84 -18.22 16.24 14.04
N GLY A 85 -18.03 16.30 12.72
CA GLY A 85 -18.53 17.40 11.89
C GLY A 85 -20.05 17.57 11.99
N ILE A 86 -20.81 16.46 11.96
CA ILE A 86 -22.27 16.44 12.17
C ILE A 86 -22.61 16.98 13.57
N LEU A 87 -21.90 16.51 14.60
CA LEU A 87 -22.15 16.89 15.99
C LEU A 87 -21.85 18.37 16.28
N ILE A 88 -20.93 18.98 15.55
CA ILE A 88 -20.66 20.42 15.63
C ILE A 88 -21.69 21.19 14.80
N GLY A 89 -22.04 20.70 13.61
CA GLY A 89 -22.95 21.34 12.67
C GLY A 89 -24.41 21.38 13.12
N GLN A 90 -24.86 20.42 13.93
CA GLN A 90 -26.24 20.34 14.40
C GLN A 90 -26.72 21.57 15.18
N GLY A 91 -25.81 22.33 15.80
CA GLY A 91 -26.15 23.56 16.51
C GLY A 91 -26.70 24.68 15.61
N SER A 92 -26.42 24.62 14.31
CA SER A 92 -26.85 25.62 13.31
C SER A 92 -28.00 25.11 12.42
N GLY A 93 -28.67 24.03 12.82
CA GLY A 93 -29.76 23.39 12.07
C GLY A 93 -29.30 22.54 10.87
N ASN A 94 -30.25 22.12 10.03
CA ASN A 94 -30.01 21.14 8.95
C ASN A 94 -28.88 21.52 7.99
N LEU A 95 -28.76 22.81 7.68
CA LEU A 95 -27.70 23.31 6.78
C LEU A 95 -26.32 23.23 7.45
N GLY A 96 -26.25 23.55 8.75
CA GLY A 96 -25.05 23.39 9.55
C GLY A 96 -24.60 21.94 9.65
N THR A 97 -25.53 21.01 9.87
CA THR A 97 -25.25 19.56 9.91
C THR A 97 -24.67 19.07 8.59
N ALA A 98 -25.24 19.48 7.46
CA ALA A 98 -24.76 19.09 6.13
C ALA A 98 -23.35 19.63 5.84
N ILE A 99 -23.11 20.91 6.12
CA ILE A 99 -21.79 21.54 5.96
C ILE A 99 -20.77 20.89 6.90
N GLY A 100 -21.15 20.65 8.15
CA GLY A 100 -20.35 19.97 9.16
C GLY A 100 -19.93 18.56 8.72
N ALA A 101 -20.87 17.78 8.19
CA ALA A 101 -20.59 16.43 7.67
C ALA A 101 -19.57 16.46 6.51
N LEU A 102 -19.79 17.35 5.53
CA LEU A 102 -18.93 17.48 4.34
C LEU A 102 -17.52 17.95 4.71
N THR A 103 -17.42 18.96 5.58
CA THR A 103 -16.14 19.48 6.06
C THR A 103 -15.41 18.47 6.91
N GLY A 104 -16.11 17.77 7.83
CA GLY A 104 -15.53 16.72 8.66
C GLY A 104 -14.98 15.55 7.85
N LEU A 105 -15.72 15.09 6.83
CA LEU A 105 -15.24 14.06 5.89
C LEU A 105 -14.03 14.56 5.08
N GLY A 106 -14.12 15.79 4.54
CA GLY A 106 -13.03 16.41 3.77
C GLY A 106 -11.74 16.52 4.59
N ILE A 107 -11.82 16.96 5.84
CA ILE A 107 -10.70 17.04 6.78
C ILE A 107 -10.13 15.65 7.06
N GLY A 108 -10.99 14.66 7.34
CA GLY A 108 -10.56 13.29 7.58
C GLY A 108 -9.76 12.69 6.42
N LEU A 109 -10.26 12.87 5.19
CA LEU A 109 -9.55 12.44 3.97
C LEU A 109 -8.25 13.24 3.75
N ALA A 110 -8.25 14.53 4.04
CA ALA A 110 -7.05 15.36 3.95
C ALA A 110 -5.96 14.90 4.94
N ILE A 111 -6.33 14.56 6.17
CA ILE A 111 -5.40 14.03 7.19
C ILE A 111 -4.84 12.69 6.72
N VAL A 112 -5.69 11.76 6.26
CA VAL A 112 -5.24 10.47 5.72
C VAL A 112 -4.25 10.68 4.57
N LYS A 113 -4.56 11.58 3.64
CA LYS A 113 -3.68 11.90 2.51
C LYS A 113 -2.36 12.53 2.96
N LEU A 114 -2.38 13.41 3.96
CA LEU A 114 -1.15 13.98 4.52
C LEU A 114 -0.29 12.87 5.14
N VAL A 115 -0.89 12.02 5.98
CA VAL A 115 -0.19 10.91 6.63
C VAL A 115 0.39 9.95 5.59
N ASP A 116 -0.36 9.62 4.54
CA ASP A 116 0.11 8.77 3.44
C ASP A 116 1.27 9.42 2.67
N LEU A 117 1.21 10.72 2.39
CA LEU A 117 2.30 11.47 1.77
C LEU A 117 3.56 11.51 2.63
N PHE A 118 3.41 11.65 3.96
CA PHE A 118 4.54 11.71 4.90
C PHE A 118 5.14 10.33 5.21
N TRP A 119 4.34 9.25 5.20
CA TRP A 119 4.79 7.89 5.52
C TRP A 119 4.97 6.93 4.33
N GLY A 120 4.47 7.28 3.15
CA GLY A 120 4.50 6.43 1.94
C GLY A 120 5.90 6.17 1.39
N LYS A 121 6.93 6.93 1.80
CA LYS A 121 8.28 6.82 1.23
C LYS A 121 9.20 5.77 1.88
N LYS A 122 8.79 5.05 2.94
CA LYS A 122 9.76 4.27 3.76
C LYS A 122 9.50 2.77 3.95
N GLN A 123 8.48 2.18 3.32
CA GLN A 123 8.19 0.75 3.48
C GLN A 123 8.67 -0.09 2.29
N LEU A 124 9.99 -0.15 2.12
CA LEU A 124 10.60 -1.13 1.22
C LEU A 124 10.44 -2.53 1.84
N PRO A 125 9.86 -3.51 1.11
CA PRO A 125 9.82 -4.90 1.56
C PRO A 125 11.24 -5.45 1.78
N ARG A 126 11.37 -6.42 2.67
CA ARG A 126 12.65 -7.05 3.02
C ARG A 126 12.71 -8.45 2.41
N VAL A 127 13.84 -8.77 1.80
CA VAL A 127 14.16 -10.14 1.36
C VAL A 127 14.56 -10.93 2.61
N ILE A 128 13.91 -12.07 2.83
CA ILE A 128 14.13 -12.92 4.01
C ILE A 128 14.91 -14.18 3.65
N GLU A 129 14.59 -14.81 2.51
CA GLU A 129 15.15 -16.13 2.18
C GLU A 129 15.39 -16.29 0.67
N VAL A 130 16.47 -16.99 0.31
CA VAL A 130 16.70 -17.50 -1.05
C VAL A 130 16.10 -18.90 -1.14
N CYS A 131 15.11 -19.09 -2.00
CA CYS A 131 14.62 -20.42 -2.34
C CYS A 131 15.63 -21.05 -3.32
N LYS A 132 16.48 -21.96 -2.82
CA LYS A 132 17.22 -22.85 -3.71
C LYS A 132 16.23 -23.80 -4.36
N GLU A 133 16.10 -23.70 -5.68
CA GLU A 133 15.49 -24.74 -6.50
C GLU A 133 16.31 -26.02 -6.29
N GLN A 134 15.69 -27.06 -5.73
CA GLN A 134 16.25 -28.42 -5.69
C GLN A 134 15.90 -29.12 -7.00
#